data_AF-A0A245ZDP4-F1
#
_entry.id   AF-A0A245ZDP4-F1
#
_cell.length_a   1.000
_cell.length_b   1.000
_cell.length_c   1.000
_cell.angle_alpha   90.00
_cell.angle_beta   90.00
_cell.angle_gamma   90.00
#
_symmetry.space_group_name_H-M   'P 1'
#
loop_
_entity.id
_entity.type
_entity.pdbx_description
1 polymer ?
#
loop_
_entity_poly.entity_id
_entity_poly.type
_entity_poly.pdbx_seq_one_letter_code
_entity_poly.pdbx_strand_id
1 'polypeptide(L)'
;MRFVAVCLLLLSGLVSQVAHAEQAPRTRVIILGVDHGAQLVSQSDQPGFLAAYLQQTRPDAICIERPPEQAARGSYYEYTYEVQGIILPYAETSHTALCPIDWMPSVEDQILGFGLDLDTPLEVRRASGFQGFLSFPDPSALKRDFFAAEDATETSKVTAWAAKPSPRADQDLPRRLYLYRTFMQAQRIRAAAAARPGKTVLVVIGYFHKPDLEAILSLDPTIELVRASENPRPTVAEVNAATTLTHLAAIAAFNILGVQAETGNINVAWLGSVLDRLEAGAPGPASSLLRTRFELLAGRITLAEATQRYRKLAAQTPAEVRFGWTGVEDGSRVDSFFDPYGNLPVRERALVEQARCLFLQGRLKEGHAIIATVGRSLSPRKALQLKGYSERLRQAPLSP
;
A
#
# COMPACT_ATOMS: atom_id res chain seq x y z
N MET A 1 -3.66 -70.18 57.38
CA MET A 1 -3.18 -68.78 57.39
C MET A 1 -2.74 -68.44 55.96
N ARG A 2 -3.68 -67.85 55.21
CA ARG A 2 -3.51 -67.32 53.86
C ARG A 2 -3.39 -65.80 54.01
N PHE A 3 -2.24 -65.21 53.78
CA PHE A 3 -2.02 -63.78 53.51
C PHE A 3 -0.50 -63.62 53.26
N VAL A 4 -0.07 -62.63 52.48
CA VAL A 4 1.33 -62.26 52.14
C VAL A 4 1.84 -62.61 50.72
N ALA A 5 1.00 -63.07 49.79
CA ALA A 5 1.41 -63.23 48.38
C ALA A 5 0.46 -62.51 47.40
N VAL A 6 0.25 -61.18 47.56
CA VAL A 6 -0.53 -60.37 46.59
C VAL A 6 0.07 -58.98 46.29
N CYS A 7 1.03 -58.46 47.06
CA CYS A 7 1.47 -57.06 46.87
C CYS A 7 2.65 -56.80 45.91
N LEU A 8 3.17 -57.81 45.20
CA LEU A 8 4.35 -57.66 44.33
C LEU A 8 4.07 -57.76 42.82
N LEU A 9 2.80 -57.77 42.41
CA LEU A 9 2.37 -57.82 41.00
C LEU A 9 1.56 -56.58 40.55
N LEU A 10 1.55 -55.51 41.34
CA LEU A 10 0.83 -54.25 41.02
C LEU A 10 1.75 -53.05 40.76
N LEU A 11 3.06 -53.28 40.55
CA LEU A 11 4.05 -52.23 40.27
C LEU A 11 4.74 -52.36 38.90
N SER A 12 4.23 -53.23 38.02
CA SER A 12 4.77 -53.44 36.67
C SER A 12 3.93 -52.76 35.56
N GLY A 13 2.88 -52.01 35.93
CA GLY A 13 1.89 -51.45 34.99
C GLY A 13 2.00 -49.94 34.74
N LEU A 14 3.08 -49.27 35.16
CA LEU A 14 3.24 -47.81 35.03
C LEU A 14 4.46 -47.44 34.19
N VAL A 15 4.82 -48.25 33.20
CA VAL A 15 5.83 -47.90 32.21
C VAL A 15 5.19 -48.01 30.82
N SER A 16 5.25 -46.91 30.09
CA SER A 16 4.81 -46.74 28.69
C SER A 16 3.35 -46.35 28.45
N GLN A 17 2.88 -45.30 29.12
CA GLN A 17 2.08 -44.27 28.45
C GLN A 17 2.78 -42.92 28.59
N VAL A 18 4.01 -42.82 28.07
CA VAL A 18 4.39 -41.57 27.42
C VAL A 18 3.50 -41.54 26.18
N ALA A 19 2.30 -41.01 26.33
CA ALA A 19 1.61 -40.46 25.20
C ALA A 19 2.66 -39.55 24.55
N HIS A 20 3.11 -39.89 23.35
CA HIS A 20 3.58 -38.85 22.44
C HIS A 20 2.39 -37.90 22.38
N ALA A 21 2.43 -36.85 23.20
CA ALA A 21 1.66 -35.66 22.96
C ALA A 21 2.11 -35.27 21.55
N GLU A 22 1.32 -35.66 20.56
CA GLU A 22 1.52 -35.28 19.18
C GLU A 22 1.70 -33.78 19.25
N GLN A 23 2.93 -33.30 18.96
CA GLN A 23 3.18 -31.87 18.99
C GLN A 23 2.13 -31.26 18.07
N ALA A 24 1.33 -30.34 18.63
CA ALA A 24 0.28 -29.67 17.87
C ALA A 24 0.88 -29.22 16.54
N PRO A 25 0.19 -29.45 15.41
CA PRO A 25 0.78 -29.22 14.10
C PRO A 25 1.24 -27.76 14.01
N ARG A 26 2.49 -27.56 13.55
CA ARG A 26 3.08 -26.23 13.45
C ARG A 26 2.24 -25.38 12.52
N THR A 27 2.08 -24.11 12.86
CA THR A 27 1.41 -23.15 11.99
C THR A 27 2.40 -22.65 10.96
N ARG A 28 2.04 -22.78 9.68
CA ARG A 28 2.83 -22.26 8.58
C ARG A 28 2.67 -20.75 8.49
N VAL A 29 3.74 -20.01 8.73
CA VAL A 29 3.75 -18.54 8.67
C VAL A 29 4.60 -18.08 7.50
N ILE A 30 3.98 -17.38 6.56
CA ILE A 30 4.64 -16.79 5.39
C ILE A 30 4.72 -15.28 5.62
N ILE A 31 5.92 -14.69 5.57
CA ILE A 31 6.10 -13.24 5.69
C ILE A 31 6.43 -12.64 4.32
N LEU A 32 5.48 -11.93 3.73
CA LEU A 32 5.65 -11.17 2.50
C LEU A 32 5.98 -9.72 2.83
N GLY A 33 7.23 -9.32 2.60
CA GLY A 33 7.69 -7.95 2.77
C GLY A 33 7.36 -7.11 1.54
N VAL A 34 6.55 -6.06 1.70
CA VAL A 34 6.12 -5.16 0.62
C VAL A 34 6.79 -3.78 0.77
N ASP A 35 6.97 -3.08 -0.34
CA ASP A 35 7.21 -1.64 -0.30
C ASP A 35 5.86 -0.96 -0.57
N HIS A 36 5.36 -0.17 0.39
CA HIS A 36 3.96 0.25 0.38
C HIS A 36 3.63 1.06 -0.87
N GLY A 37 2.64 0.60 -1.64
CA GLY A 37 2.24 1.23 -2.90
C GLY A 37 3.19 1.01 -4.08
N ALA A 38 4.32 0.32 -3.91
CA ALA A 38 5.26 0.05 -5.02
C ALA A 38 4.64 -0.83 -6.11
N GLN A 39 3.59 -1.58 -5.79
CA GLN A 39 2.78 -2.34 -6.74
C GLN A 39 2.16 -1.44 -7.81
N LEU A 40 1.99 -0.15 -7.53
CA LEU A 40 1.45 0.79 -8.50
C LEU A 40 2.48 1.21 -9.55
N VAL A 41 3.80 1.06 -9.31
CA VAL A 41 4.85 1.52 -10.24
C VAL A 41 5.64 0.40 -10.90
N SER A 42 5.81 -0.75 -10.22
CA SER A 42 6.54 -1.87 -10.78
C SER A 42 5.62 -2.87 -11.46
N GLN A 43 5.86 -3.14 -12.74
CA GLN A 43 5.14 -4.17 -13.48
C GLN A 43 5.36 -5.57 -12.88
N SER A 44 6.54 -5.83 -12.32
CA SER A 44 6.93 -7.11 -11.73
C SER A 44 6.42 -7.31 -10.28
N ASP A 45 5.80 -6.28 -9.71
CA ASP A 45 5.16 -6.27 -8.39
C ASP A 45 3.70 -5.78 -8.48
N GLN A 46 3.13 -5.71 -9.69
CA GLN A 46 1.80 -5.11 -9.92
C GLN A 46 0.69 -5.79 -9.10
N PRO A 47 -0.45 -5.13 -8.82
CA PRO A 47 -1.46 -5.62 -7.88
C PRO A 47 -1.96 -7.05 -8.16
N GLY A 48 -2.02 -7.43 -9.43
CA GLY A 48 -2.36 -8.79 -9.87
C GLY A 48 -1.41 -9.88 -9.33
N PHE A 49 -0.15 -9.58 -9.02
CA PHE A 49 0.77 -10.52 -8.37
C PHE A 49 0.29 -10.88 -6.97
N LEU A 50 0.03 -9.88 -6.12
CA LEU A 50 -0.48 -10.17 -4.77
C LEU A 50 -1.84 -10.86 -4.82
N ALA A 51 -2.74 -10.41 -5.71
CA ALA A 51 -4.05 -11.03 -5.88
C ALA A 51 -3.95 -12.52 -6.30
N ALA A 52 -3.10 -12.84 -7.28
CA ALA A 52 -2.86 -14.22 -7.72
C ALA A 52 -2.16 -15.04 -6.64
N TYR A 53 -1.19 -14.44 -5.93
CA TYR A 53 -0.47 -15.10 -4.84
C TYR A 53 -1.40 -15.48 -3.68
N LEU A 54 -2.38 -14.62 -3.33
CA LEU A 54 -3.42 -14.93 -2.36
C LEU A 54 -4.28 -16.13 -2.79
N GLN A 55 -4.66 -16.20 -4.08
CA GLN A 55 -5.43 -17.32 -4.64
C GLN A 55 -4.66 -18.65 -4.64
N GLN A 56 -3.34 -18.60 -4.83
CA GLN A 56 -2.46 -19.77 -4.81
C GLN A 56 -2.19 -20.24 -3.37
N THR A 57 -1.85 -19.32 -2.47
CA THR A 57 -1.50 -19.65 -1.08
C THR A 57 -2.69 -20.01 -0.22
N ARG A 58 -3.89 -19.48 -0.53
CA ARG A 58 -5.15 -19.72 0.19
C ARG A 58 -4.98 -19.68 1.72
N PRO A 59 -4.46 -18.57 2.27
CA PRO A 59 -4.16 -18.49 3.69
C PRO A 59 -5.45 -18.60 4.51
N ASP A 60 -5.39 -19.28 5.65
CA ASP A 60 -6.49 -19.33 6.62
C ASP A 60 -6.63 -17.98 7.37
N ALA A 61 -5.56 -17.18 7.42
CA ALA A 61 -5.62 -15.77 7.83
C ALA A 61 -4.55 -14.92 7.17
N ILE A 62 -4.87 -13.64 7.00
CA ILE A 62 -3.94 -12.62 6.49
C ILE A 62 -3.70 -11.59 7.57
N CYS A 63 -2.46 -11.47 8.02
CA CYS A 63 -2.06 -10.43 8.95
C CYS A 63 -1.59 -9.19 8.20
N ILE A 64 -2.12 -8.03 8.60
CA ILE A 64 -1.88 -6.75 7.93
C ILE A 64 -1.23 -5.75 8.88
N GLU A 65 -0.41 -4.87 8.32
CA GLU A 65 0.21 -3.75 9.03
C GLU A 65 -0.81 -2.64 9.34
N ARG A 66 -1.72 -2.91 10.28
CA ARG A 66 -2.58 -1.90 10.91
C ARG A 66 -2.88 -2.29 12.35
N PRO A 67 -2.98 -1.35 13.31
CA PRO A 67 -3.24 -1.75 14.67
C PRO A 67 -4.69 -2.22 14.84
N PRO A 68 -4.95 -3.20 15.74
CA PRO A 68 -6.27 -3.83 15.88
C PRO A 68 -7.43 -2.85 16.07
N GLU A 69 -7.24 -1.84 16.89
CA GLU A 69 -8.30 -0.88 17.24
C GLU A 69 -8.72 -0.02 16.04
N GLN A 70 -7.76 0.42 15.21
CA GLN A 70 -8.04 1.19 14.00
C GLN A 70 -8.67 0.31 12.93
N ALA A 71 -8.14 -0.90 12.71
CA ALA A 71 -8.70 -1.84 11.75
C ALA A 71 -10.14 -2.24 12.10
N ALA A 72 -10.46 -2.41 13.39
CA ALA A 72 -11.83 -2.69 13.85
C ALA A 72 -12.84 -1.58 13.52
N ARG A 73 -12.37 -0.35 13.27
CA ARG A 73 -13.20 0.79 12.83
C ARG A 73 -13.14 1.03 11.31
N GLY A 74 -12.52 0.13 10.56
CA GLY A 74 -12.33 0.30 9.11
C GLY A 74 -11.33 1.42 8.74
N SER A 75 -10.44 1.81 9.66
CA SER A 75 -9.40 2.81 9.40
C SER A 75 -8.09 2.11 9.06
N TYR A 76 -7.57 2.36 7.87
CA TYR A 76 -6.32 1.82 7.35
C TYR A 76 -5.31 2.94 7.10
N TYR A 77 -4.07 2.60 6.74
CA TYR A 77 -3.10 3.62 6.36
C TYR A 77 -3.31 4.00 4.89
N GLU A 78 -3.50 5.29 4.59
CA GLU A 78 -3.75 5.78 3.22
C GLU A 78 -2.71 5.31 2.18
N TYR A 79 -1.48 5.06 2.60
CA TYR A 79 -0.38 4.64 1.71
C TYR A 79 -0.30 3.13 1.47
N THR A 80 -1.10 2.31 2.15
CA THR A 80 -1.06 0.84 2.07
C THR A 80 -2.01 0.30 1.00
N TYR A 81 -1.68 0.55 -0.27
CA TYR A 81 -2.53 0.09 -1.38
C TYR A 81 -2.71 -1.44 -1.39
N GLU A 82 -1.68 -2.20 -1.05
CA GLU A 82 -1.76 -3.65 -0.95
C GLU A 82 -2.80 -4.13 0.06
N VAL A 83 -3.01 -3.39 1.15
CA VAL A 83 -4.06 -3.70 2.12
C VAL A 83 -5.41 -3.34 1.53
N GLN A 84 -5.59 -2.08 1.17
CA GLN A 84 -6.91 -1.53 0.83
C GLN A 84 -7.44 -1.98 -0.53
N GLY A 85 -6.57 -2.06 -1.53
CA GLY A 85 -6.92 -2.36 -2.91
C GLY A 85 -6.85 -3.84 -3.27
N ILE A 86 -6.27 -4.68 -2.41
CA ILE A 86 -6.01 -6.10 -2.72
C ILE A 86 -6.45 -7.02 -1.58
N ILE A 87 -5.88 -6.87 -0.38
CA ILE A 87 -6.15 -7.80 0.73
C ILE A 87 -7.57 -7.69 1.27
N LEU A 88 -8.08 -6.47 1.52
CA LEU A 88 -9.43 -6.31 2.06
C LEU A 88 -10.50 -6.86 1.10
N PRO A 89 -10.51 -6.53 -0.22
CA PRO A 89 -11.46 -7.15 -1.15
C PRO A 89 -11.32 -8.67 -1.25
N TYR A 90 -10.09 -9.19 -1.21
CA TYR A 90 -9.86 -10.64 -1.20
C TYR A 90 -10.45 -11.28 0.06
N ALA A 91 -10.16 -10.75 1.24
CA ALA A 91 -10.63 -11.29 2.51
C ALA A 91 -12.16 -11.26 2.61
N GLU A 92 -12.80 -10.21 2.10
CA GLU A 92 -14.27 -10.11 2.02
C GLU A 92 -14.86 -11.23 1.15
N THR A 93 -14.32 -11.42 -0.06
CA THR A 93 -14.84 -12.39 -1.04
C THR A 93 -14.53 -13.84 -0.71
N SER A 94 -13.36 -14.12 -0.13
CA SER A 94 -12.90 -15.47 0.20
C SER A 94 -13.20 -15.88 1.64
N HIS A 95 -13.77 -14.98 2.45
CA HIS A 95 -13.97 -15.13 3.89
C HIS A 95 -12.68 -15.48 4.67
N THR A 96 -11.52 -14.99 4.20
CA THR A 96 -10.25 -15.17 4.91
C THR A 96 -10.20 -14.27 6.13
N ALA A 97 -9.82 -14.81 7.29
CA ALA A 97 -9.72 -14.01 8.50
C ALA A 97 -8.62 -12.95 8.41
N LEU A 98 -8.91 -11.71 8.82
CA LEU A 98 -7.91 -10.67 8.97
C LEU A 98 -7.34 -10.66 10.39
N CYS A 99 -6.02 -10.56 10.52
CA CYS A 99 -5.32 -10.34 11.78
C CYS A 99 -4.51 -9.03 11.73
N PRO A 100 -5.08 -7.88 12.13
CA PRO A 100 -4.31 -6.66 12.25
C PRO A 100 -3.22 -6.85 13.34
N ILE A 101 -1.95 -6.64 12.99
CA ILE A 101 -0.82 -6.98 13.89
C ILE A 101 -0.04 -5.76 14.37
N ASP A 102 -0.32 -4.57 13.85
CA ASP A 102 0.57 -3.44 14.03
C ASP A 102 0.44 -2.77 15.40
N TRP A 103 1.47 -2.04 15.81
CA TRP A 103 1.49 -1.26 17.03
C TRP A 103 1.90 0.18 16.71
N MET A 104 1.17 1.13 17.28
CA MET A 104 1.54 2.54 17.26
C MET A 104 1.66 3.06 18.69
N PRO A 105 2.59 4.00 18.95
CA PRO A 105 2.58 4.76 20.19
C PRO A 105 1.25 5.50 20.36
N SER A 106 0.90 5.85 21.61
CA SER A 106 -0.27 6.70 21.86
C SER A 106 -0.11 8.07 21.19
N VAL A 107 -1.20 8.78 20.90
CA VAL A 107 -1.12 10.12 20.30
C VAL A 107 -0.31 11.08 21.19
N GLU A 108 -0.41 10.96 22.51
CA GLU A 108 0.40 11.74 23.46
C GLU A 108 1.90 11.45 23.28
N ASP A 109 2.29 10.18 23.23
CA ASP A 109 3.70 9.79 22.99
C ASP A 109 4.19 10.23 21.60
N GLN A 110 3.32 10.22 20.59
CA GLN A 110 3.63 10.72 19.25
C GLN A 110 3.94 12.22 19.28
N ILE A 111 3.11 13.00 19.96
CA ILE A 111 3.31 14.44 20.10
C ILE A 111 4.58 14.74 20.91
N LEU A 112 4.81 14.03 22.02
CA LEU A 112 6.02 14.22 22.84
C LEU A 112 7.29 13.80 22.08
N GLY A 113 7.21 12.72 21.31
CA GLY A 113 8.36 12.12 20.64
C GLY A 113 8.71 12.75 19.28
N PHE A 114 7.70 13.13 18.50
CA PHE A 114 7.85 13.60 17.12
C PHE A 114 7.33 15.03 16.92
N GLY A 115 6.65 15.61 17.92
CA GLY A 115 6.04 16.93 17.83
C GLY A 115 4.74 16.96 17.04
N LEU A 116 4.17 15.81 16.67
CA LEU A 116 2.98 15.71 15.82
C LEU A 116 2.27 14.36 15.94
N ASP A 117 1.01 14.30 15.51
CA ASP A 117 0.25 13.06 15.33
C ASP A 117 0.62 12.42 13.99
N LEU A 118 1.19 11.20 14.05
CA LEU A 118 1.71 10.46 12.91
C LEU A 118 0.59 10.01 11.95
N ASP A 119 -0.62 9.77 12.46
CA ASP A 119 -1.77 9.30 11.68
C ASP A 119 -2.56 10.45 11.03
N THR A 120 -2.41 11.69 11.53
CA THR A 120 -3.12 12.85 10.99
C THR A 120 -2.32 13.51 9.86
N PRO A 121 -2.82 13.50 8.61
CA PRO A 121 -2.13 14.15 7.50
C PRO A 121 -2.19 15.67 7.60
N LEU A 122 -1.13 16.34 7.14
CA LEU A 122 -1.11 17.80 7.02
C LEU A 122 -2.28 18.30 6.16
N GLU A 123 -2.86 19.44 6.51
CA GLU A 123 -3.97 20.03 5.75
C GLU A 123 -3.58 20.26 4.28
N VAL A 124 -2.34 20.71 4.05
CA VAL A 124 -1.68 20.74 2.74
C VAL A 124 -0.41 19.89 2.85
N ARG A 125 -0.39 18.73 2.18
CA ARG A 125 0.73 17.79 2.19
C ARG A 125 1.96 18.39 1.53
N ARG A 126 3.12 17.96 2.03
CA ARG A 126 4.43 18.29 1.44
C ARG A 126 4.63 17.52 0.13
N ALA A 127 5.55 17.99 -0.70
CA ALA A 127 5.90 17.30 -1.94
C ALA A 127 6.50 15.91 -1.73
N SER A 128 7.25 15.71 -0.66
CA SER A 128 7.91 14.45 -0.35
C SER A 128 8.23 14.36 1.15
N GLY A 129 8.74 13.21 1.55
CA GLY A 129 9.11 12.91 2.94
C GLY A 129 7.92 12.47 3.79
N PHE A 130 8.15 12.36 5.10
CA PHE A 130 7.12 11.95 6.04
C PHE A 130 5.90 12.90 6.00
N GLN A 131 4.69 12.33 5.90
CA GLN A 131 3.42 13.03 5.65
C GLN A 131 3.33 13.81 4.31
N GLY A 132 4.32 13.66 3.43
CA GLY A 132 4.24 14.12 2.04
C GLY A 132 3.46 13.15 1.15
N PHE A 133 3.36 13.46 -0.14
CA PHE A 133 2.81 12.54 -1.12
C PHE A 133 3.73 11.34 -1.34
N LEU A 134 3.15 10.16 -1.55
CA LEU A 134 3.89 8.98 -1.99
C LEU A 134 4.34 9.15 -3.44
N SER A 135 5.62 8.93 -3.68
CA SER A 135 6.21 8.85 -5.02
C SER A 135 7.48 8.01 -4.97
N PHE A 136 7.84 7.45 -6.12
CA PHE A 136 9.00 6.60 -6.34
C PHE A 136 9.90 7.26 -7.39
N PRO A 137 10.73 8.25 -7.02
CA PRO A 137 11.58 8.96 -7.97
C PRO A 137 12.80 8.15 -8.43
N ASP A 138 13.20 7.11 -7.70
CA ASP A 138 14.36 6.27 -8.04
C ASP A 138 13.99 5.27 -9.17
N PRO A 139 14.71 5.25 -10.30
CA PRO A 139 14.48 4.30 -11.40
C PRO A 139 14.50 2.83 -11.02
N SER A 140 15.19 2.46 -9.93
CA SER A 140 15.18 1.09 -9.40
C SER A 140 13.79 0.64 -8.94
N ALA A 141 12.92 1.57 -8.53
CA ALA A 141 11.56 1.24 -8.11
C ALA A 141 10.72 0.60 -9.23
N LEU A 142 10.94 0.97 -10.49
CA LEU A 142 10.25 0.36 -11.64
C LEU A 142 10.67 -1.10 -11.90
N LYS A 143 11.81 -1.51 -11.32
CA LYS A 143 12.39 -2.85 -11.49
C LYS A 143 12.17 -3.74 -10.27
N ARG A 144 11.49 -3.23 -9.24
CA ARG A 144 11.25 -3.97 -8.00
C ARG A 144 10.50 -5.26 -8.29
N ASP A 145 11.02 -6.37 -7.77
CA ASP A 145 10.36 -7.67 -7.87
C ASP A 145 9.36 -7.91 -6.73
N PHE A 146 8.31 -8.70 -6.99
CA PHE A 146 7.33 -9.13 -5.98
C PHE A 146 7.97 -9.77 -4.74
N PHE A 147 9.08 -10.51 -4.88
CA PHE A 147 9.80 -11.12 -3.76
C PHE A 147 11.06 -10.34 -3.37
N ALA A 148 11.20 -9.06 -3.74
CA ALA A 148 12.42 -8.27 -3.51
C ALA A 148 12.87 -8.25 -2.03
N ALA A 149 11.93 -8.31 -1.07
CA ALA A 149 12.24 -8.33 0.36
C ALA A 149 12.95 -9.62 0.84
N GLU A 150 13.15 -10.60 -0.03
CA GLU A 150 13.95 -11.79 0.24
C GLU A 150 15.42 -11.68 -0.18
N ASP A 151 15.77 -10.65 -0.96
CA ASP A 151 17.16 -10.33 -1.27
C ASP A 151 17.79 -9.64 -0.06
N ALA A 152 18.87 -10.23 0.47
CA ALA A 152 19.60 -9.65 1.59
C ALA A 152 20.19 -8.27 1.27
N THR A 153 20.44 -7.98 -0.01
CA THR A 153 20.91 -6.67 -0.47
C THR A 153 19.84 -5.60 -0.24
N GLU A 154 18.58 -5.92 -0.53
CA GLU A 154 17.42 -5.03 -0.36
C GLU A 154 17.17 -4.71 1.12
N THR A 155 17.33 -5.70 2.01
CA THR A 155 17.08 -5.53 3.45
C THR A 155 18.30 -5.03 4.24
N SER A 156 19.51 -5.10 3.67
CA SER A 156 20.78 -4.78 4.35
C SER A 156 20.82 -3.39 4.99
N LYS A 157 20.32 -2.36 4.28
CA LYS A 157 20.29 -0.97 4.78
C LYS A 157 19.42 -0.85 6.03
N VAL A 158 18.29 -1.56 6.03
CA VAL A 158 17.35 -1.57 7.15
C VAL A 158 17.96 -2.24 8.35
N THR A 159 18.53 -3.43 8.15
CA THR A 159 19.19 -4.19 9.21
C THR A 159 20.35 -3.39 9.81
N ALA A 160 21.16 -2.74 8.98
CA ALA A 160 22.27 -1.90 9.44
C ALA A 160 21.78 -0.68 10.23
N TRP A 161 20.70 -0.02 9.80
CA TRP A 161 20.12 1.11 10.54
C TRP A 161 19.53 0.67 11.88
N ALA A 162 18.77 -0.43 11.91
CA ALA A 162 18.14 -0.94 13.13
C ALA A 162 19.16 -1.36 14.20
N ALA A 163 20.29 -1.92 13.77
CA ALA A 163 21.38 -2.38 14.63
C ALA A 163 22.25 -1.25 15.19
N LYS A 164 22.22 -0.05 14.59
CA LYS A 164 23.11 1.05 14.96
C LYS A 164 22.35 2.16 15.71
N PRO A 165 22.56 2.31 17.03
CA PRO A 165 22.03 3.44 17.77
C PRO A 165 22.46 4.78 17.18
N SER A 166 21.59 5.78 17.27
CA SER A 166 21.96 7.16 16.99
C SER A 166 23.14 7.58 17.88
N PRO A 167 24.12 8.35 17.36
CA PRO A 167 25.18 8.93 18.20
C PRO A 167 24.64 9.78 19.35
N ARG A 168 23.40 10.27 19.22
CA ARG A 168 22.69 11.09 20.20
C ARG A 168 21.45 10.35 20.69
N ALA A 169 21.41 10.07 22.00
CA ALA A 169 20.32 9.30 22.61
C ALA A 169 18.95 9.98 22.45
N ASP A 170 18.90 11.32 22.50
CA ASP A 170 17.69 12.12 22.28
C ASP A 170 17.20 12.10 20.83
N GLN A 171 17.99 11.58 19.89
CA GLN A 171 17.64 11.39 18.48
C GLN A 171 17.40 9.91 18.12
N ASP A 172 17.51 9.00 19.08
CA ASP A 172 17.40 7.54 18.86
C ASP A 172 15.95 7.03 18.94
N LEU A 173 14.99 7.90 19.25
CA LEU A 173 13.59 7.54 19.42
C LEU A 173 13.00 6.78 18.21
N PRO A 174 13.20 7.20 16.93
CA PRO A 174 12.63 6.49 15.79
C PRO A 174 13.07 5.03 15.72
N ARG A 175 14.36 4.75 15.97
CA ARG A 175 14.91 3.39 15.97
C ARG A 175 14.35 2.56 17.13
N ARG A 176 14.25 3.15 18.33
CA ARG A 176 13.68 2.47 19.52
C ARG A 176 12.22 2.09 19.31
N LEU A 177 11.42 3.01 18.80
CA LEU A 177 10.01 2.75 18.50
C LEU A 177 9.85 1.75 17.36
N TYR A 178 10.71 1.79 16.33
CA TYR A 178 10.74 0.77 15.29
C TYR A 178 10.99 -0.64 15.85
N LEU A 179 12.00 -0.81 16.70
CA LEU A 179 12.31 -2.12 17.30
C LEU A 179 11.17 -2.60 18.19
N TYR A 180 10.60 -1.72 19.01
CA TYR A 180 9.47 -2.08 19.87
C TYR A 180 8.21 -2.41 19.06
N ARG A 181 7.90 -1.62 18.01
CA ARG A 181 6.81 -1.88 17.07
C ARG A 181 6.96 -3.25 16.42
N THR A 182 8.15 -3.57 15.92
CA THR A 182 8.45 -4.86 15.27
C THR A 182 8.33 -6.03 16.24
N PHE A 183 8.81 -5.86 17.48
CA PHE A 183 8.62 -6.84 18.54
C PHE A 183 7.13 -7.10 18.82
N MET A 184 6.32 -6.05 18.93
CA MET A 184 4.88 -6.17 19.17
C MET A 184 4.14 -6.80 17.99
N GLN A 185 4.53 -6.48 16.76
CA GLN A 185 4.05 -7.15 15.55
C GLN A 185 4.36 -8.66 15.61
N ALA A 186 5.58 -9.06 15.97
CA ALA A 186 5.94 -10.46 16.14
C ALA A 186 5.08 -11.16 17.21
N GLN A 187 4.82 -10.52 18.36
CA GLN A 187 3.95 -11.12 19.39
C GLN A 187 2.52 -11.33 18.89
N ARG A 188 1.97 -10.40 18.10
CA ARG A 188 0.63 -10.58 17.51
C ARG A 188 0.61 -11.64 16.41
N ILE A 189 1.68 -11.77 15.62
CA ILE A 189 1.83 -12.87 14.66
C ILE A 189 1.86 -14.22 15.41
N ARG A 190 2.61 -14.34 16.51
CA ARG A 190 2.60 -15.56 17.35
C ARG A 190 1.21 -15.89 17.86
N ALA A 191 0.48 -14.91 18.37
CA ALA A 191 -0.90 -15.11 18.82
C ALA A 191 -1.81 -15.57 17.67
N ALA A 192 -1.68 -14.96 16.49
CA ALA A 192 -2.44 -15.37 15.30
C ALA A 192 -2.10 -16.79 14.84
N ALA A 193 -0.81 -17.17 14.94
CA ALA A 193 -0.33 -18.50 14.59
C ALA A 193 -0.79 -19.57 15.59
N ALA A 194 -0.71 -19.29 16.90
CA ALA A 194 -1.14 -20.19 17.97
C ALA A 194 -2.65 -20.49 17.91
N ALA A 195 -3.46 -19.53 17.45
CA ALA A 195 -4.89 -19.72 17.23
C ALA A 195 -5.21 -20.63 16.01
N ARG A 196 -4.21 -21.05 15.23
CA ARG A 196 -4.38 -21.76 13.96
C ARG A 196 -3.37 -22.91 13.74
N PRO A 197 -3.28 -23.91 14.64
CA PRO A 197 -2.37 -25.05 14.45
C PRO A 197 -2.61 -25.78 13.13
N GLY A 198 -1.53 -26.10 12.40
CA GLY A 198 -1.58 -26.81 11.12
C GLY A 198 -2.17 -26.02 9.94
N LYS A 199 -2.38 -24.72 10.11
CA LYS A 199 -2.94 -23.81 9.09
C LYS A 199 -1.88 -22.88 8.51
N THR A 200 -2.25 -22.14 7.47
CA THR A 200 -1.38 -21.11 6.87
C THR A 200 -1.80 -19.71 7.30
N VAL A 201 -0.86 -18.95 7.85
CA VAL A 201 -0.99 -17.51 8.11
C VAL A 201 -0.05 -16.77 7.16
N LEU A 202 -0.62 -15.90 6.32
CA LEU A 202 0.15 -14.98 5.49
C LEU A 202 0.27 -13.64 6.21
N VAL A 203 1.48 -13.12 6.38
CA VAL A 203 1.76 -11.79 6.92
C VAL A 203 2.16 -10.90 5.75
N VAL A 204 1.42 -9.81 5.51
CA VAL A 204 1.77 -8.80 4.52
C VAL A 204 2.11 -7.51 5.26
N ILE A 205 3.36 -7.09 5.14
CA ILE A 205 3.93 -6.03 5.99
C ILE A 205 5.03 -5.28 5.25
N GLY A 206 5.26 -4.02 5.60
CA GLY A 206 6.38 -3.23 5.12
C GLY A 206 7.69 -4.02 5.25
N TYR A 207 8.44 -4.12 4.15
CA TYR A 207 9.63 -4.96 4.05
C TYR A 207 10.69 -4.63 5.10
N PHE A 208 10.64 -3.40 5.61
CA PHE A 208 11.47 -2.91 6.69
C PHE A 208 11.42 -3.83 7.92
N HIS A 209 10.24 -4.32 8.28
CA HIS A 209 10.01 -5.16 9.47
C HIS A 209 10.43 -6.63 9.28
N LYS A 210 10.47 -7.10 8.03
CA LYS A 210 10.61 -8.54 7.72
C LYS A 210 11.83 -9.22 8.38
N PRO A 211 13.07 -8.67 8.32
CA PRO A 211 14.23 -9.37 8.86
C PRO A 211 14.13 -9.63 10.38
N ASP A 212 13.66 -8.65 11.13
CA ASP A 212 13.56 -8.76 12.59
C ASP A 212 12.37 -9.64 13.01
N LEU A 213 11.25 -9.57 12.27
CA LEU A 213 10.14 -10.51 12.45
C LEU A 213 10.57 -11.96 12.23
N GLU A 214 11.28 -12.25 11.14
CA GLU A 214 11.79 -13.60 10.86
C GLU A 214 12.76 -14.07 11.94
N ALA A 215 13.67 -13.19 12.39
CA ALA A 215 14.59 -13.50 13.48
C ALA A 215 13.84 -13.87 14.77
N ILE A 216 12.86 -13.07 15.20
CA ILE A 216 12.09 -13.32 16.42
C ILE A 216 11.22 -14.57 16.30
N LEU A 217 10.52 -14.75 15.18
CA LEU A 217 9.57 -15.84 14.99
C LEU A 217 10.24 -17.19 14.74
N SER A 218 11.48 -17.21 14.22
CA SER A 218 12.25 -18.45 14.03
C SER A 218 12.55 -19.20 15.32
N LEU A 219 12.48 -18.51 16.47
CA LEU A 219 12.70 -19.06 17.80
C LEU A 219 11.45 -19.76 18.38
N ASP A 220 10.30 -19.66 17.73
CA ASP A 220 9.05 -20.26 18.20
C ASP A 220 8.88 -21.68 17.63
N PRO A 221 8.91 -22.74 18.47
CA PRO A 221 8.82 -24.11 17.98
C PRO A 221 7.44 -24.46 17.39
N THR A 222 6.41 -23.65 17.66
CA THR A 222 5.04 -23.87 17.16
C THR A 222 4.83 -23.27 15.76
N ILE A 223 5.78 -22.47 15.26
CA ILE A 223 5.70 -21.81 13.97
C ILE A 223 6.66 -22.48 12.99
N GLU A 224 6.18 -22.82 11.81
CA GLU A 224 7.02 -23.11 10.64
C GLU A 224 7.10 -21.84 9.79
N LEU A 225 8.25 -21.16 9.82
CA LEU A 225 8.51 -20.03 8.94
C LEU A 225 8.82 -20.53 7.53
N VAL A 226 8.07 -20.04 6.56
CA VAL A 226 8.22 -20.38 5.14
C VAL A 226 8.49 -19.11 4.35
N ARG A 227 9.52 -19.14 3.49
CA ARG A 227 9.81 -18.01 2.60
C ARG A 227 8.65 -17.81 1.63
N ALA A 228 8.35 -16.56 1.29
CA ALA A 228 7.28 -16.29 0.33
C ALA A 228 7.60 -16.91 -1.05
N SER A 229 8.87 -16.87 -1.45
CA SER A 229 9.35 -17.44 -2.72
C SER A 229 9.40 -18.98 -2.77
N GLU A 230 9.19 -19.67 -1.65
CA GLU A 230 9.02 -21.14 -1.65
C GLU A 230 7.65 -21.55 -2.22
N ASN A 231 6.68 -20.62 -2.26
CA ASN A 231 5.47 -20.82 -3.06
C ASN A 231 5.76 -20.50 -4.53
N PRO A 232 5.10 -21.21 -5.47
CA PRO A 232 5.25 -20.92 -6.89
C PRO A 232 4.99 -19.44 -7.17
N ARG A 233 5.85 -18.82 -7.98
CA ARG A 233 5.60 -17.47 -8.46
C ARG A 233 4.35 -17.48 -9.36
N PRO A 234 3.41 -16.54 -9.18
CA PRO A 234 2.31 -16.35 -10.12
C PRO A 234 2.83 -16.16 -11.55
N THR A 235 2.27 -16.94 -12.48
CA THR A 235 2.53 -16.81 -13.92
C THR A 235 1.88 -15.54 -14.46
N VAL A 236 2.33 -15.07 -15.63
CA VAL A 236 1.71 -13.92 -16.32
C VAL A 236 0.21 -14.14 -16.57
N ALA A 237 -0.21 -15.37 -16.86
CA ALA A 237 -1.62 -15.70 -17.07
C ALA A 237 -2.44 -15.55 -15.78
N GLU A 238 -1.94 -16.07 -14.66
CA GLU A 238 -2.60 -15.94 -13.35
C GLU A 238 -2.66 -14.49 -12.88
N VAL A 239 -1.56 -13.74 -13.04
CA VAL A 239 -1.52 -12.31 -12.74
C VAL A 239 -2.55 -11.55 -13.57
N ASN A 240 -2.66 -11.86 -14.86
CA ASN A 240 -3.63 -11.22 -15.75
C ASN A 240 -5.07 -11.57 -15.38
N ALA A 241 -5.34 -12.82 -14.99
CA ALA A 241 -6.67 -13.26 -14.54
C ALA A 241 -7.07 -12.62 -13.20
N ALA A 242 -6.11 -12.39 -12.29
CA ALA A 242 -6.35 -11.76 -11.00
C ALA A 242 -6.39 -10.22 -11.05
N THR A 243 -5.87 -9.61 -12.11
CA THR A 243 -5.88 -8.15 -12.31
C THR A 243 -7.29 -7.64 -12.63
N THR A 244 -7.82 -6.77 -11.78
CA THR A 244 -9.14 -6.17 -11.93
C THR A 244 -9.11 -4.80 -12.64
N LEU A 245 -10.27 -4.29 -13.06
CA LEU A 245 -10.38 -2.91 -13.56
C LEU A 245 -9.98 -1.86 -12.50
N THR A 246 -10.28 -2.12 -11.22
CA THR A 246 -9.86 -1.25 -10.11
C THR A 246 -8.35 -1.22 -9.95
N HIS A 247 -7.66 -2.35 -10.15
CA HIS A 247 -6.19 -2.40 -10.16
C HIS A 247 -5.61 -1.55 -11.30
N LEU A 248 -6.15 -1.71 -12.50
CA LEU A 248 -5.72 -0.93 -13.67
C LEU A 248 -5.99 0.58 -13.47
N ALA A 249 -7.14 0.94 -12.91
CA ALA A 249 -7.47 2.32 -12.58
C ALA A 249 -6.51 2.90 -11.53
N ALA A 250 -6.13 2.12 -10.51
CA ALA A 250 -5.18 2.56 -9.50
C ALA A 250 -3.77 2.79 -10.06
N ILE A 251 -3.25 1.84 -10.85
CA ILE A 251 -1.97 1.99 -11.57
C ILE A 251 -2.00 3.25 -12.43
N ALA A 252 -3.05 3.42 -13.24
CA ALA A 252 -3.18 4.55 -14.15
C ALA A 252 -3.27 5.88 -13.39
N ALA A 253 -4.16 5.99 -12.41
CA ALA A 253 -4.34 7.22 -11.62
C ALA A 253 -3.05 7.59 -10.88
N PHE A 254 -2.38 6.65 -10.21
CA PHE A 254 -1.13 6.91 -9.50
C PHE A 254 -0.04 7.46 -10.42
N ASN A 255 0.22 6.79 -11.56
CA ASN A 255 1.33 7.14 -12.44
C ASN A 255 1.07 8.32 -13.38
N ILE A 256 -0.19 8.59 -13.73
CA ILE A 256 -0.55 9.57 -14.76
C ILE A 256 -1.08 10.87 -14.14
N LEU A 257 -1.84 10.76 -13.04
CA LEU A 257 -2.49 11.89 -12.36
C LEU A 257 -1.84 12.24 -11.02
N GLY A 258 -1.32 11.23 -10.31
CA GLY A 258 -0.65 11.41 -9.03
C GLY A 258 0.70 12.10 -9.13
N VAL A 259 1.33 12.31 -7.97
CA VAL A 259 2.66 12.96 -7.88
C VAL A 259 3.75 12.15 -8.58
N GLN A 260 3.56 10.84 -8.77
CA GLN A 260 4.48 10.01 -9.55
C GLN A 260 4.74 10.57 -10.95
N ALA A 261 3.72 11.13 -11.62
CA ALA A 261 3.86 11.71 -12.95
C ALA A 261 4.86 12.89 -12.99
N GLU A 262 5.09 13.56 -11.86
CA GLU A 262 6.00 14.70 -11.73
C GLU A 262 7.47 14.25 -11.61
N THR A 263 7.71 12.98 -11.28
CA THR A 263 9.06 12.42 -11.10
C THR A 263 9.78 12.11 -12.42
N GLY A 264 9.04 11.96 -13.53
CA GLY A 264 9.57 11.43 -14.79
C GLY A 264 9.82 9.91 -14.78
N ASN A 265 9.82 9.27 -13.61
CA ASN A 265 10.08 7.85 -13.44
C ASN A 265 8.81 7.01 -13.66
N ILE A 266 8.39 6.88 -14.91
CA ILE A 266 7.21 6.09 -15.30
C ILE A 266 7.55 5.08 -16.40
N ASN A 267 6.97 3.88 -16.32
CA ASN A 267 7.11 2.89 -17.40
C ASN A 267 6.06 3.16 -18.49
N VAL A 268 6.40 4.01 -19.46
CA VAL A 268 5.50 4.47 -20.54
C VAL A 268 4.91 3.30 -21.35
N ALA A 269 5.70 2.26 -21.63
CA ALA A 269 5.25 1.11 -22.41
C ALA A 269 4.19 0.30 -21.66
N TRP A 270 4.46 -0.03 -20.39
CA TRP A 270 3.52 -0.76 -19.55
C TRP A 270 2.25 0.05 -19.29
N LEU A 271 2.37 1.35 -18.97
CA LEU A 271 1.23 2.23 -18.74
C LEU A 271 0.33 2.37 -19.97
N GLY A 272 0.90 2.36 -21.18
CA GLY A 272 0.13 2.29 -22.42
C GLY A 272 -0.79 1.06 -22.44
N SER A 273 -0.23 -0.12 -22.16
CA SER A 273 -1.01 -1.37 -22.11
C SER A 273 -2.06 -1.38 -20.99
N VAL A 274 -1.73 -0.83 -19.82
CA VAL A 274 -2.68 -0.67 -18.70
C VAL A 274 -3.87 0.20 -19.11
N LEU A 275 -3.63 1.32 -19.79
CA LEU A 275 -4.69 2.20 -20.27
C LEU A 275 -5.54 1.55 -21.36
N ASP A 276 -4.93 0.82 -22.31
CA ASP A 276 -5.67 0.14 -23.37
C ASP A 276 -6.65 -0.89 -22.78
N ARG A 277 -6.20 -1.65 -21.76
CA ARG A 277 -7.05 -2.60 -21.02
C ARG A 277 -8.14 -1.89 -20.21
N LEU A 278 -7.81 -0.79 -19.55
CA LEU A 278 -8.76 -0.01 -18.76
C LEU A 278 -9.87 0.57 -19.65
N GLU A 279 -9.51 1.13 -20.81
CA GLU A 279 -10.45 1.68 -21.78
C GLU A 279 -11.35 0.61 -22.41
N ALA A 280 -10.79 -0.57 -22.70
CA ALA A 280 -11.57 -1.68 -23.23
C ALA A 280 -12.64 -2.17 -22.23
N GLY A 281 -12.33 -2.19 -20.93
CA GLY A 281 -13.27 -2.66 -19.90
C GLY A 281 -14.16 -1.59 -19.27
N ALA A 282 -13.73 -0.33 -19.27
CA ALA A 282 -14.46 0.79 -18.67
C ALA A 282 -14.29 2.09 -19.48
N PRO A 283 -14.81 2.15 -20.72
CA PRO A 283 -14.73 3.36 -21.53
C PRO A 283 -15.56 4.49 -20.91
N GLY A 284 -14.99 5.69 -20.84
CA GLY A 284 -15.74 6.85 -20.36
C GLY A 284 -14.89 8.11 -20.14
N PRO A 285 -15.45 9.11 -19.46
CA PRO A 285 -14.75 10.37 -19.20
C PRO A 285 -13.46 10.20 -18.40
N ALA A 286 -13.44 9.31 -17.40
CA ALA A 286 -12.27 9.06 -16.56
C ALA A 286 -11.10 8.49 -17.38
N SER A 287 -11.34 7.47 -18.21
CA SER A 287 -10.31 6.88 -19.08
C SER A 287 -9.86 7.86 -20.16
N SER A 288 -10.77 8.67 -20.72
CA SER A 288 -10.43 9.72 -21.69
C SER A 288 -9.52 10.81 -21.09
N LEU A 289 -9.74 11.17 -19.82
CA LEU A 289 -8.88 12.10 -19.09
C LEU A 289 -7.48 11.52 -18.94
N LEU A 290 -7.40 10.28 -18.43
CA LEU A 290 -6.14 9.55 -18.25
C LEU A 290 -5.37 9.42 -19.56
N ARG A 291 -6.05 9.09 -20.67
CA ARG A 291 -5.45 9.01 -22.00
C ARG A 291 -4.85 10.34 -22.46
N THR A 292 -5.59 11.42 -22.30
CA THR A 292 -5.10 12.76 -22.66
C THR A 292 -3.85 13.12 -21.86
N ARG A 293 -3.84 12.83 -20.56
CA ARG A 293 -2.68 13.09 -19.71
C ARG A 293 -1.49 12.21 -20.07
N PHE A 294 -1.72 10.93 -20.32
CA PHE A 294 -0.68 10.00 -20.75
C PHE A 294 -0.05 10.39 -22.08
N GLU A 295 -0.85 10.74 -23.08
CA GLU A 295 -0.33 11.19 -24.38
C GLU A 295 0.51 12.46 -24.26
N LEU A 296 0.11 13.38 -23.37
CA LEU A 296 0.90 14.58 -23.08
C LEU A 296 2.24 14.22 -22.40
N LEU A 297 2.21 13.34 -21.39
CA LEU A 297 3.43 12.87 -20.70
C LEU A 297 4.37 12.10 -21.64
N ALA A 298 3.82 11.33 -22.57
CA ALA A 298 4.57 10.57 -23.57
C ALA A 298 5.01 11.43 -24.77
N GLY A 299 4.78 12.74 -24.75
CA GLY A 299 5.18 13.66 -25.84
C GLY A 299 4.42 13.46 -27.16
N ARG A 300 3.27 12.78 -27.14
CA ARG A 300 2.47 12.47 -28.34
C ARG A 300 1.51 13.59 -28.73
N ILE A 301 1.19 14.47 -27.79
CA ILE A 301 0.38 15.68 -28.02
C ILE A 301 1.03 16.88 -27.35
N THR A 302 0.76 18.06 -27.90
CA THR A 302 1.20 19.34 -27.37
C THR A 302 0.33 19.80 -26.20
N LEU A 303 0.83 20.78 -25.43
CA LEU A 303 0.04 21.47 -24.40
C LEU A 303 -1.23 22.11 -24.96
N ALA A 304 -1.21 22.59 -26.21
CA ALA A 304 -2.36 23.24 -26.84
C ALA A 304 -3.47 22.24 -27.16
N GLU A 305 -3.10 21.09 -27.72
CA GLU A 305 -4.02 19.99 -27.98
C GLU A 305 -4.61 19.44 -26.68
N ALA A 306 -3.77 19.22 -25.65
CA ALA A 306 -4.22 18.77 -24.34
C ALA A 306 -5.21 19.78 -23.72
N THR A 307 -4.93 21.08 -23.79
CA THR A 307 -5.84 22.14 -23.30
C THR A 307 -7.21 22.06 -23.97
N GLN A 308 -7.26 21.87 -25.30
CA GLN A 308 -8.53 21.74 -26.02
C GLN A 308 -9.29 20.46 -25.63
N ARG A 309 -8.59 19.33 -25.49
CA ARG A 309 -9.18 18.05 -25.09
C ARG A 309 -9.77 18.12 -23.67
N TYR A 310 -9.04 18.66 -22.70
CA TYR A 310 -9.56 18.85 -21.34
C TYR A 310 -10.75 19.79 -21.29
N ARG A 311 -10.71 20.91 -22.03
CA ARG A 311 -11.85 21.84 -22.11
C ARG A 311 -13.10 21.13 -22.65
N LYS A 312 -12.96 20.36 -23.73
CA LYS A 312 -14.05 19.59 -24.33
C LYS A 312 -14.58 18.54 -23.33
N LEU A 313 -13.68 17.80 -22.69
CA LEU A 313 -14.03 16.78 -21.71
C LEU A 313 -14.80 17.37 -20.54
N ALA A 314 -14.32 18.47 -19.96
CA ALA A 314 -15.00 19.16 -18.85
C ALA A 314 -16.38 19.69 -19.23
N ALA A 315 -16.59 20.12 -20.48
CA ALA A 315 -17.88 20.60 -20.96
C ALA A 315 -18.91 19.47 -21.17
N GLN A 316 -18.43 18.26 -21.49
CA GLN A 316 -19.27 17.10 -21.82
C GLN A 316 -19.49 16.15 -20.64
N THR A 317 -18.70 16.27 -19.57
CA THR A 317 -18.75 15.37 -18.42
C THR A 317 -19.69 15.92 -17.35
N PRO A 318 -20.71 15.15 -16.90
CA PRO A 318 -21.53 15.52 -15.76
C PRO A 318 -20.71 15.69 -14.47
N ALA A 319 -21.19 16.52 -13.54
CA ALA A 319 -20.42 16.93 -12.35
C ALA A 319 -20.25 15.80 -11.32
N GLU A 320 -21.13 14.80 -11.36
CA GLU A 320 -21.18 13.67 -10.45
C GLU A 320 -20.23 12.53 -10.84
N VAL A 321 -19.71 12.52 -12.08
CA VAL A 321 -18.86 11.43 -12.58
C VAL A 321 -17.55 11.38 -11.79
N ARG A 322 -17.25 10.21 -11.21
CA ARG A 322 -16.05 9.92 -10.42
C ARG A 322 -15.11 8.97 -11.15
N PHE A 323 -13.86 8.96 -10.70
CA PHE A 323 -12.90 7.93 -11.09
C PHE A 323 -13.24 6.61 -10.40
N GLY A 324 -12.90 5.49 -11.04
CA GLY A 324 -13.05 4.15 -10.45
C GLY A 324 -12.10 3.90 -9.27
N TRP A 325 -11.03 4.69 -9.14
CA TRP A 325 -10.16 4.71 -7.97
C TRP A 325 -9.52 6.09 -7.80
N THR A 326 -9.40 6.55 -6.56
CA THR A 326 -8.83 7.86 -6.20
C THR A 326 -7.82 7.80 -5.04
N GLY A 327 -7.75 6.65 -4.35
CA GLY A 327 -6.94 6.48 -3.13
C GLY A 327 -7.37 7.37 -1.96
N VAL A 328 -8.57 7.96 -2.00
CA VAL A 328 -9.07 8.88 -0.97
C VAL A 328 -9.73 8.09 0.15
N GLU A 329 -9.25 8.30 1.38
CA GLU A 329 -9.94 7.84 2.60
C GLU A 329 -10.83 8.95 3.20
N ASP A 330 -10.28 10.16 3.39
CA ASP A 330 -11.04 11.30 3.90
C ASP A 330 -11.75 12.05 2.77
N GLY A 331 -13.04 11.71 2.58
CA GLY A 331 -13.91 12.35 1.59
C GLY A 331 -14.09 13.87 1.74
N SER A 332 -13.70 14.46 2.88
CA SER A 332 -13.74 15.91 3.11
C SER A 332 -12.55 16.67 2.50
N ARG A 333 -11.49 15.96 2.09
CA ARG A 333 -10.28 16.55 1.49
C ARG A 333 -10.32 16.59 -0.04
N VAL A 334 -9.48 17.40 -0.67
CA VAL A 334 -9.31 17.41 -2.13
C VAL A 334 -8.27 16.39 -2.61
N ASP A 335 -7.32 16.05 -1.75
CA ASP A 335 -6.21 15.17 -2.04
C ASP A 335 -6.44 13.74 -1.53
N SER A 336 -5.58 12.84 -1.98
CA SER A 336 -5.24 11.58 -1.32
C SER A 336 -3.76 11.57 -0.96
N PHE A 337 -3.27 10.49 -0.37
CA PHE A 337 -1.83 10.29 -0.16
C PHE A 337 -1.02 10.24 -1.47
N PHE A 338 -1.68 9.97 -2.60
CA PHE A 338 -1.05 9.76 -3.90
C PHE A 338 -1.18 10.96 -4.85
N ASP A 339 -2.23 11.76 -4.68
CA ASP A 339 -2.64 12.75 -5.67
C ASP A 339 -3.18 14.02 -4.99
N PRO A 340 -2.62 15.21 -5.28
CA PRO A 340 -3.09 16.49 -4.73
C PRO A 340 -4.54 16.84 -5.10
N TYR A 341 -5.11 16.17 -6.10
CA TYR A 341 -6.47 16.40 -6.57
C TYR A 341 -7.27 15.09 -6.71
N GLY A 342 -6.87 14.05 -5.97
CA GLY A 342 -7.45 12.71 -6.07
C GLY A 342 -8.96 12.68 -5.82
N ASN A 343 -9.50 13.58 -4.99
CA ASN A 343 -10.92 13.60 -4.63
C ASN A 343 -11.80 14.51 -5.50
N LEU A 344 -11.26 15.05 -6.60
CA LEU A 344 -12.07 15.81 -7.55
C LEU A 344 -12.91 14.86 -8.43
N PRO A 345 -14.17 15.22 -8.75
CA PRO A 345 -14.88 14.58 -9.85
C PRO A 345 -14.12 14.78 -11.17
N VAL A 346 -14.41 13.94 -12.17
CA VAL A 346 -13.69 13.91 -13.45
C VAL A 346 -13.77 15.26 -14.17
N ARG A 347 -14.91 15.95 -14.08
CA ARG A 347 -15.11 17.27 -14.69
C ARG A 347 -14.14 18.31 -14.11
N GLU A 348 -14.11 18.44 -12.79
CA GLU A 348 -13.26 19.38 -12.06
C GLU A 348 -11.80 19.00 -12.23
N ARG A 349 -11.48 17.70 -12.28
CA ARG A 349 -10.12 17.25 -12.58
C ARG A 349 -9.68 17.64 -13.98
N ALA A 350 -10.56 17.53 -14.99
CA ALA A 350 -10.26 17.98 -16.35
C ALA A 350 -9.97 19.50 -16.38
N LEU A 351 -10.72 20.30 -15.61
CA LEU A 351 -10.46 21.73 -15.48
C LEU A 351 -9.10 22.01 -14.81
N VAL A 352 -8.72 21.26 -13.78
CA VAL A 352 -7.40 21.39 -13.14
C VAL A 352 -6.27 21.04 -14.12
N GLU A 353 -6.40 19.96 -14.89
CA GLU A 353 -5.39 19.60 -15.91
C GLU A 353 -5.36 20.59 -17.09
N GLN A 354 -6.49 21.20 -17.44
CA GLN A 354 -6.54 22.33 -18.38
C GLN A 354 -5.75 23.52 -17.84
N ALA A 355 -5.96 23.89 -16.56
CA ALA A 355 -5.24 24.97 -15.92
C ALA A 355 -3.74 24.70 -15.86
N ARG A 356 -3.32 23.45 -15.58
CA ARG A 356 -1.91 23.01 -15.66
C ARG A 356 -1.31 23.31 -17.04
N CYS A 357 -2.01 22.93 -18.12
CA CYS A 357 -1.53 23.19 -19.47
C CYS A 357 -1.41 24.69 -19.76
N LEU A 358 -2.39 25.50 -19.33
CA LEU A 358 -2.36 26.95 -19.51
C LEU A 358 -1.20 27.61 -18.75
N PHE A 359 -0.92 27.18 -17.52
CA PHE A 359 0.23 27.68 -16.76
C PHE A 359 1.55 27.37 -17.46
N LEU A 360 1.72 26.14 -17.96
CA LEU A 360 2.91 25.73 -18.71
C LEU A 360 3.06 26.46 -20.06
N GLN A 361 1.97 27.00 -20.61
CA GLN A 361 1.98 27.88 -21.78
C GLN A 361 2.20 29.37 -21.46
N GLY A 362 2.41 29.74 -20.18
CA GLY A 362 2.51 31.14 -19.75
C GLY A 362 1.19 31.90 -19.68
N ARG A 363 0.04 31.23 -19.87
CA ARG A 363 -1.31 31.82 -19.85
C ARG A 363 -1.87 31.90 -18.43
N LEU A 364 -1.14 32.58 -17.55
CA LEU A 364 -1.37 32.55 -16.10
C LEU A 364 -2.79 33.00 -15.71
N LYS A 365 -3.27 34.12 -16.27
CA LYS A 365 -4.59 34.69 -15.96
C LYS A 365 -5.73 33.69 -16.23
N GLU A 366 -5.65 32.98 -17.35
CA GLU A 366 -6.65 32.00 -17.74
C GLU A 366 -6.59 30.75 -16.84
N GLY A 367 -5.38 30.28 -16.52
CA GLY A 367 -5.19 29.20 -15.55
C GLY A 367 -5.78 29.54 -14.18
N HIS A 368 -5.51 30.74 -13.65
CA HIS A 368 -6.07 31.20 -12.37
C HIS A 368 -7.60 31.32 -12.40
N ALA A 369 -8.18 31.80 -13.51
CA ALA A 369 -9.63 31.90 -13.66
C ALA A 369 -10.32 30.51 -13.60
N ILE A 370 -9.70 29.48 -14.18
CA ILE A 370 -10.19 28.10 -14.09
C ILE A 370 -10.09 27.58 -12.66
N ILE A 371 -8.95 27.74 -11.98
CA ILE A 371 -8.81 27.29 -10.59
C ILE A 371 -9.81 27.98 -9.66
N ALA A 372 -10.07 29.27 -9.84
CA ALA A 372 -11.10 29.99 -9.11
C ALA A 372 -12.51 29.42 -9.39
N THR A 373 -12.77 28.98 -10.61
CA THR A 373 -14.05 28.33 -10.98
C THR A 373 -14.21 26.99 -10.30
N VAL A 374 -13.17 26.15 -10.29
CA VAL A 374 -13.18 24.88 -9.55
C VAL A 374 -13.37 25.15 -8.06
N GLY A 375 -12.62 26.09 -7.46
CA GLY A 375 -12.73 26.41 -6.04
C GLY A 375 -14.15 26.81 -5.59
N ARG A 376 -14.93 27.51 -6.44
CA ARG A 376 -16.32 27.87 -6.13
C ARG A 376 -17.28 26.68 -6.07
N SER A 377 -16.94 25.56 -6.68
CA SER A 377 -17.74 24.32 -6.65
C SER A 377 -17.44 23.42 -5.43
N LEU A 378 -16.41 23.76 -4.66
CA LEU A 378 -15.90 22.94 -3.56
C LEU A 378 -16.33 23.47 -2.19
N SER A 379 -16.28 22.61 -1.18
CA SER A 379 -16.40 23.04 0.21
C SER A 379 -15.24 23.98 0.59
N PRO A 380 -15.41 24.83 1.63
CA PRO A 380 -14.35 25.76 2.05
C PRO A 380 -12.99 25.08 2.31
N ARG A 381 -13.00 23.91 2.95
CA ARG A 381 -11.80 23.11 3.21
C ARG A 381 -11.12 22.68 1.91
N LYS A 382 -11.85 22.03 1.01
CA LYS A 382 -11.31 21.58 -0.29
C LYS A 382 -10.82 22.74 -1.16
N ALA A 383 -11.51 23.89 -1.13
CA ALA A 383 -11.09 25.09 -1.84
C ALA A 383 -9.76 25.65 -1.30
N LEU A 384 -9.56 25.65 0.02
CA LEU A 384 -8.29 26.02 0.65
C LEU A 384 -7.15 25.09 0.21
N GLN A 385 -7.38 23.78 0.25
CA GLN A 385 -6.39 22.80 -0.18
C GLN A 385 -6.06 22.92 -1.68
N LEU A 386 -7.07 23.07 -2.54
CA LEU A 386 -6.90 23.31 -3.97
C LEU A 386 -5.98 24.52 -4.23
N LYS A 387 -6.20 25.61 -3.48
CA LYS A 387 -5.35 26.81 -3.54
C LYS A 387 -3.92 26.48 -3.07
N GLY A 388 -3.78 25.76 -1.96
CA GLY A 388 -2.48 25.33 -1.42
C GLY A 388 -1.65 24.52 -2.42
N TYR A 389 -2.31 23.69 -3.24
CA TYR A 389 -1.63 22.89 -4.27
C TYR A 389 -1.44 23.59 -5.62
N SER A 390 -2.00 24.80 -5.81
CA SER A 390 -2.02 25.46 -7.13
C SER A 390 -0.63 25.78 -7.72
N GLU A 391 0.39 25.98 -6.87
CA GLU A 391 1.77 26.18 -7.32
C GLU A 391 2.35 24.95 -8.03
N ARG A 392 1.89 23.74 -7.68
CA ARG A 392 2.33 22.50 -8.34
C ARG A 392 1.91 22.44 -9.81
N LEU A 393 0.83 23.11 -10.18
CA LEU A 393 0.34 23.14 -11.56
C LEU A 393 1.29 23.90 -12.50
N ARG A 394 2.22 24.69 -11.96
CA ARG A 394 3.19 25.48 -12.74
C ARG A 394 4.50 24.75 -12.98
N GLN A 395 4.71 23.60 -12.34
CA GLN A 395 5.94 22.82 -12.47
C GLN A 395 5.83 21.95 -13.73
N ALA A 396 6.83 22.07 -14.62
CA ALA A 396 6.99 21.12 -15.72
C ALA A 396 7.37 19.75 -15.14
N PRO A 397 6.96 18.63 -15.78
CA PRO A 397 7.52 17.33 -15.45
C PRO A 397 9.05 17.42 -15.56
N LEU A 398 9.76 16.83 -14.60
CA LEU A 398 11.20 16.62 -14.78
C LEU A 398 11.38 15.80 -16.06
N SER A 399 12.19 16.30 -16.99
CA SER A 399 12.50 15.55 -18.22
C SER A 399 13.16 14.22 -17.83
N PRO A 400 12.75 13.09 -18.42
CA PRO A 400 13.27 11.77 -18.08
C PRO A 400 14.78 11.65 -18.33
#